data_AF-A0AAN7H9G8-F1
#
_entry.id   AF-A0AAN7H9G8-F1
#
_cell.length_a   1.000
_cell.length_b   1.000
_cell.length_c   1.000
_cell.angle_alpha   90.00
_cell.angle_beta   90.00
_cell.angle_gamma   90.00
#
_symmetry.space_group_name_H-M   'P 1'
#
loop_
_entity.id
_entity.type
_entity.pdbx_description
1 polymer ?
#
loop_
_entity_poly.entity_id
_entity_poly.type
_entity_poly.pdbx_seq_one_letter_code
_entity_poly.pdbx_strand_id
1 'polypeptide(L)'
;MHHHHYANDVMGWAGFTHQLAENCRAALTKTAFPAWDPLCLDLSRLIKKEVPEEVKVDGRPPSERYPDHKIGQSLLFHLPKSKAAELKELTAAADGSWISTYDAFSAFIWRTLTRLRAPAEAVDMRRRMHSPRVHPRIQHNVMYTALSNTSPVPQLTVDDILHAPLSKLASYIRQLTNSVTQENLDKTLDMVAMVRDKTSLNIRIDSHPPMSILQTDHRDANIVSAGFGFAKPLTYRHLLDRVTEGVIIIYPSRNNDPDSDEGPEFSIAYEKHRAEDLINDAEFNKSFEYRGVDAEDAGKMRALPKNLAKAIPVAAAST
;
A
#
# COMPACT_ATOMS: atom_id res chain seq x y z
N MET A 1 14.89 6.51 1.77
CA MET A 1 14.51 7.11 3.07
C MET A 1 13.74 6.05 3.83
N HIS A 2 14.16 5.71 5.04
CA HIS A 2 13.44 4.78 5.90
C HIS A 2 12.69 5.56 6.99
N HIS A 3 11.48 5.16 7.30
CA HIS A 3 10.70 5.71 8.41
C HIS A 3 10.08 4.55 9.19
N HIS A 4 9.78 4.79 10.46
CA HIS A 4 9.07 3.82 11.27
C HIS A 4 7.58 3.89 10.92
N HIS A 5 6.97 2.77 10.50
CA HIS A 5 5.58 2.76 10.05
C HIS A 5 4.59 3.13 11.17
N TYR A 6 4.92 2.94 12.45
CA TYR A 6 4.12 3.49 13.56
C TYR A 6 4.09 5.02 13.62
N ALA A 7 5.07 5.71 13.03
CA ALA A 7 5.09 7.16 13.00
C ALA A 7 4.35 7.74 11.79
N ASN A 8 4.48 7.09 10.63
CA ASN A 8 4.01 7.61 9.33
C ASN A 8 3.44 6.49 8.47
N ASP A 9 2.36 6.79 7.72
CA ASP A 9 2.01 6.01 6.54
C ASP A 9 2.80 6.54 5.33
N VAL A 10 2.60 5.93 4.17
CA VAL A 10 3.27 6.38 2.94
C VAL A 10 2.98 7.85 2.60
N MET A 11 1.78 8.34 2.89
CA MET A 11 1.38 9.71 2.57
C MET A 11 2.00 10.71 3.56
N GLY A 12 2.17 10.33 4.83
CA GLY A 12 2.92 11.10 5.82
C GLY A 12 4.40 11.16 5.47
N TRP A 13 4.97 10.04 5.05
CA TRP A 13 6.32 9.99 4.50
C TRP A 13 6.47 10.86 3.25
N ALA A 14 5.47 10.87 2.36
CA ALA A 14 5.48 11.73 1.18
C ALA A 14 5.43 13.22 1.59
N GLY A 15 4.58 13.59 2.55
CA GLY A 15 4.51 14.94 3.11
C GLY A 15 5.86 15.42 3.66
N PHE A 16 6.54 14.57 4.43
CA PHE A 16 7.90 14.81 4.90
C PHE A 16 8.88 14.99 3.75
N THR A 17 8.83 14.10 2.75
CA THR A 17 9.74 14.11 1.60
C THR A 17 9.63 15.41 0.79
N HIS A 18 8.41 15.88 0.54
CA HIS A 18 8.19 17.14 -0.19
C HIS A 18 8.72 18.34 0.59
N GLN A 19 8.45 18.41 1.89
CA GLN A 19 8.99 19.48 2.74
C GLN A 19 10.53 19.46 2.78
N LEU A 20 11.15 18.27 2.87
CA LEU A 20 12.59 18.11 2.80
C LEU A 20 13.14 18.60 1.46
N ALA A 21 12.51 18.24 0.34
CA ALA A 21 12.93 18.67 -0.99
C ALA A 21 12.81 20.20 -1.16
N GLU A 22 11.74 20.81 -0.65
CA GLU A 22 11.55 22.26 -0.63
C GLU A 22 12.64 22.96 0.20
N ASN A 23 12.98 22.44 1.38
CA ASN A 23 14.06 22.94 2.22
C ASN A 23 15.45 22.82 1.55
N CYS A 24 15.75 21.67 0.95
CA CYS A 24 17.02 21.46 0.21
C CYS A 24 17.14 22.44 -0.96
N ARG A 25 16.05 22.64 -1.71
CA ARG A 25 16.01 23.60 -2.82
C ARG A 25 16.27 25.02 -2.32
N ALA A 26 15.64 25.43 -1.22
CA ALA A 26 15.84 26.76 -0.64
C ALA A 26 17.31 26.98 -0.26
N ALA A 27 17.91 26.01 0.43
CA ALA A 27 19.33 26.05 0.81
C ALA A 27 20.27 26.16 -0.40
N LEU A 28 20.04 25.37 -1.45
CA LEU A 28 20.89 25.35 -2.65
C LEU A 28 20.73 26.61 -3.51
N THR A 29 19.50 27.11 -3.64
CA THR A 29 19.19 28.27 -4.49
C THR A 29 19.30 29.60 -3.76
N LYS A 30 19.64 29.58 -2.46
CA LYS A 30 19.71 30.76 -1.58
C LYS A 30 18.39 31.54 -1.56
N THR A 31 17.27 30.83 -1.59
CA THR A 31 15.93 31.39 -1.44
C THR A 31 15.41 31.18 -0.02
N ALA A 32 14.30 31.83 0.34
CA ALA A 32 13.69 31.66 1.64
C ALA A 32 13.23 30.21 1.84
N PHE A 33 13.41 29.67 3.05
CA PHE A 33 12.87 28.37 3.40
C PHE A 33 11.34 28.38 3.33
N PRO A 34 10.70 27.28 2.88
CA PRO A 34 9.26 27.14 2.94
C PRO A 34 8.78 27.29 4.40
N ALA A 35 7.60 27.90 4.58
CA ALA A 35 6.97 27.95 5.89
C ALA A 35 6.63 26.53 6.38
N TRP A 36 6.79 26.30 7.67
CA TRP A 36 6.34 25.08 8.32
C TRP A 36 4.92 25.27 8.86
N ASP A 37 3.98 24.42 8.44
CA ASP A 37 2.63 24.40 8.99
C ASP A 37 2.59 23.45 10.21
N PRO A 38 2.38 23.95 11.45
CA PRO A 38 2.26 23.11 12.63
C PRO A 38 1.16 22.05 12.53
N LEU A 39 0.12 22.27 11.71
CA LEU A 39 -0.95 21.30 11.48
C LEU A 39 -0.46 20.00 10.81
N CYS A 40 0.74 20.01 10.19
CA CYS A 40 1.36 18.79 9.67
C CYS A 40 1.73 17.77 10.77
N LEU A 41 1.80 18.21 12.05
CA LEU A 41 2.08 17.37 13.21
C LEU A 41 0.89 17.26 14.17
N ASP A 42 -0.27 17.80 13.80
CA ASP A 42 -1.44 17.79 14.67
C ASP A 42 -2.12 16.42 14.64
N LEU A 43 -1.84 15.63 15.67
CA LEU A 43 -2.43 14.31 15.90
C LEU A 43 -3.73 14.35 16.71
N SER A 44 -4.22 15.52 17.13
CA SER A 44 -5.41 15.64 17.99
C SER A 44 -6.66 14.96 17.41
N ARG A 45 -6.69 14.78 16.08
CA ARG A 45 -7.76 14.11 15.33
C ARG A 45 -7.69 12.59 15.33
N LEU A 46 -6.52 12.04 15.62
CA LEU A 46 -6.21 10.60 15.50
C LEU A 46 -5.95 9.96 16.86
N ILE A 47 -5.95 10.78 17.91
CA ILE A 47 -5.76 10.37 19.30
C ILE A 47 -7.07 10.62 20.03
N LYS A 48 -7.59 9.58 20.69
CA LYS A 48 -8.70 9.70 21.62
C LYS A 48 -8.18 9.96 23.02
N LYS A 49 -9.04 10.53 23.87
CA LYS A 49 -8.72 10.74 25.28
C LYS A 49 -8.37 9.39 25.92
N GLU A 50 -7.27 9.37 26.66
CA GLU A 50 -6.85 8.18 27.39
C GLU A 50 -7.93 7.76 28.40
N VAL A 51 -8.29 6.48 28.38
CA VAL A 51 -9.28 5.90 29.27
C VAL A 51 -8.60 5.30 30.51
N PRO A 52 -9.26 5.28 31.68
CA PRO A 52 -8.71 4.66 32.89
C PRO A 52 -8.29 3.20 32.68
N GLU A 53 -7.22 2.77 33.32
CA GLU A 53 -6.63 1.43 33.13
C GLU A 53 -7.59 0.31 33.55
N GLU A 54 -8.48 0.60 34.49
CA GLU A 54 -9.47 -0.32 35.07
C GLU A 54 -10.60 -0.64 34.09
N VAL A 55 -10.87 0.23 33.11
CA VAL A 55 -11.90 0.01 32.10
C VAL A 55 -11.35 -0.54 30.78
N LYS A 56 -10.03 -0.60 30.63
CA LYS A 56 -9.41 -1.18 29.44
C LYS A 56 -9.61 -2.69 29.39
N VAL A 57 -9.74 -3.20 28.17
CA VAL A 57 -9.83 -4.62 27.87
C VAL A 57 -8.54 -5.12 27.26
N ASP A 58 -8.25 -6.40 27.47
CA ASP A 58 -7.15 -7.06 26.80
C ASP A 58 -7.51 -7.30 25.33
N GLY A 59 -6.56 -7.03 24.45
CA GLY A 59 -6.72 -7.29 23.04
C GLY A 59 -6.65 -8.79 22.72
N ARG A 60 -7.02 -9.15 21.49
CA ARG A 60 -6.83 -10.52 21.00
C ARG A 60 -5.32 -10.85 20.92
N PRO A 61 -4.92 -12.12 21.03
CA PRO A 61 -3.54 -12.49 20.76
C PRO A 61 -3.09 -11.98 19.37
N PRO A 62 -1.84 -11.50 19.23
CA PRO A 62 -1.31 -11.11 17.94
C PRO A 62 -1.47 -12.23 16.91
N SER A 63 -1.92 -11.87 15.70
CA SER A 63 -2.10 -12.86 14.65
C SER A 63 -0.75 -13.38 14.15
N GLU A 64 -0.64 -14.70 14.00
CA GLU A 64 0.55 -15.36 13.46
C GLU A 64 0.47 -15.51 11.95
N ARG A 65 1.62 -15.67 11.29
CA ARG A 65 1.66 -15.91 9.84
C ARG A 65 0.94 -17.23 9.52
N TYR A 66 0.05 -17.20 8.53
CA TYR A 66 -0.69 -18.36 8.08
C TYR A 66 0.29 -19.43 7.55
N PRO A 67 0.17 -20.70 7.96
CA PRO A 67 1.18 -21.72 7.71
C PRO A 67 1.35 -22.06 6.22
N ASP A 68 0.29 -21.92 5.42
CA ASP A 68 0.29 -22.35 4.02
C ASP A 68 0.98 -21.38 3.05
N HIS A 69 1.31 -20.17 3.49
CA HIS A 69 2.00 -19.19 2.63
C HIS A 69 3.35 -19.74 2.15
N LYS A 70 3.54 -19.70 0.83
CA LYS A 70 4.81 -20.05 0.17
C LYS A 70 5.72 -18.83 0.04
N ILE A 71 6.99 -19.07 -0.27
CA ILE A 71 7.97 -18.00 -0.49
C ILE A 71 7.48 -17.09 -1.61
N GLY A 72 7.42 -15.79 -1.31
CA GLY A 72 7.06 -14.76 -2.26
C GLY A 72 8.26 -14.13 -2.96
N GLN A 73 7.99 -13.55 -4.13
CA GLN A 73 8.79 -12.50 -4.74
C GLN A 73 7.84 -11.36 -5.16
N SER A 74 8.34 -10.13 -5.21
CA SER A 74 7.54 -8.99 -5.63
C SER A 74 7.79 -8.74 -7.12
N LEU A 75 6.76 -8.90 -7.94
CA LEU A 75 6.81 -8.69 -9.39
C LEU A 75 6.41 -7.26 -9.73
N LEU A 76 7.17 -6.61 -10.60
CA LEU A 76 6.90 -5.27 -11.06
C LEU A 76 6.13 -5.30 -12.38
N PHE A 77 4.97 -4.65 -12.40
CA PHE A 77 4.18 -4.43 -13.60
C PHE A 77 3.88 -2.94 -13.81
N HIS A 78 3.59 -2.57 -15.04
CA HIS A 78 3.17 -1.22 -15.43
C HIS A 78 1.82 -1.28 -16.15
N LEU A 79 0.93 -0.34 -15.85
CA LEU A 79 -0.33 -0.16 -16.55
C LEU A 79 -0.29 1.18 -17.30
N PRO A 80 -0.09 1.19 -18.64
CA PRO A 80 -0.20 2.41 -19.43
C PRO A 80 -1.56 3.11 -19.26
N LYS A 81 -1.61 4.44 -19.38
CA LYS A 81 -2.86 5.21 -19.21
C LYS A 81 -3.93 4.79 -20.22
N SER A 82 -3.53 4.55 -21.47
CA SER A 82 -4.36 4.04 -22.56
C SER A 82 -5.02 2.70 -22.18
N LYS A 83 -4.23 1.75 -21.67
CA LYS A 83 -4.71 0.46 -21.16
C LYS A 83 -5.56 0.58 -19.90
N ALA A 84 -5.26 1.53 -19.03
CA ALA A 84 -6.11 1.84 -17.88
C ALA A 84 -7.49 2.37 -18.30
N ALA A 85 -7.54 3.17 -19.37
CA ALA A 85 -8.79 3.67 -19.94
C ALA A 85 -9.61 2.52 -20.56
N GLU A 86 -8.98 1.68 -21.38
CA GLU A 86 -9.62 0.46 -21.93
C GLU A 86 -10.18 -0.43 -20.80
N LEU A 87 -9.40 -0.70 -19.75
CA LEU A 87 -9.88 -1.46 -18.59
C LEU A 87 -11.06 -0.80 -17.89
N LYS A 88 -11.05 0.53 -17.75
CA LYS A 88 -12.15 1.28 -17.14
C LYS A 88 -13.43 1.18 -17.96
N GLU A 89 -13.33 1.22 -19.28
CA GLU A 89 -14.48 1.02 -20.17
C GLU A 89 -15.03 -0.40 -20.08
N LEU A 90 -14.15 -1.42 -20.08
CA LEU A 90 -14.54 -2.83 -19.94
C LEU A 90 -15.21 -3.15 -18.59
N THR A 91 -14.89 -2.38 -17.55
CA THR A 91 -15.42 -2.54 -16.20
C THR A 91 -16.60 -1.62 -15.89
N ALA A 92 -16.97 -0.72 -16.81
CA ALA A 92 -18.10 0.18 -16.61
C ALA A 92 -19.42 -0.61 -16.48
N ALA A 93 -20.27 -0.19 -15.55
CA ALA A 93 -21.59 -0.78 -15.39
C ALA A 93 -22.54 -0.27 -16.47
N ALA A 94 -23.38 -1.16 -17.02
CA ALA A 94 -24.36 -0.82 -18.05
C ALA A 94 -25.44 0.17 -17.55
N ASP A 95 -25.66 0.23 -16.23
CA ASP A 95 -26.61 1.13 -15.59
C ASP A 95 -26.07 2.56 -15.37
N GLY A 96 -24.84 2.84 -15.78
CA GLY A 96 -24.21 4.15 -15.65
C GLY A 96 -23.61 4.41 -14.26
N SER A 97 -23.55 3.42 -13.37
CA SER A 97 -22.88 3.55 -12.08
C SER A 97 -21.40 3.94 -12.26
N TRP A 98 -20.97 4.96 -11.54
CA TRP A 98 -19.61 5.50 -11.67
C TRP A 98 -18.59 4.66 -10.89
N ILE A 99 -17.47 4.33 -11.56
CA ILE A 99 -16.27 3.73 -10.96
C ILE A 99 -15.03 4.57 -11.29
N SER A 100 -14.01 4.45 -10.44
CA SER A 100 -12.69 5.02 -10.72
C SER A 100 -11.86 4.07 -11.58
N THR A 101 -10.77 4.58 -12.15
CA THR A 101 -9.73 3.75 -12.77
C THR A 101 -9.10 2.79 -11.76
N TYR A 102 -9.05 3.17 -10.48
CA TYR A 102 -8.58 2.31 -9.41
C TYR A 102 -9.49 1.10 -9.24
N ASP A 103 -10.80 1.32 -9.10
CA ASP A 103 -11.77 0.23 -8.96
C ASP A 103 -11.66 -0.76 -10.13
N ALA A 104 -11.45 -0.24 -11.35
CA ALA A 104 -11.29 -1.01 -12.58
C ALA A 104 -10.06 -1.93 -12.55
N PHE A 105 -8.85 -1.38 -12.34
CA PHE A 105 -7.65 -2.21 -12.30
C PHE A 105 -7.62 -3.11 -11.07
N SER A 106 -8.18 -2.67 -9.93
CA SER A 106 -8.25 -3.46 -8.71
C SER A 106 -9.17 -4.65 -8.89
N ALA A 107 -10.32 -4.48 -9.56
CA ALA A 107 -11.21 -5.57 -9.93
C ALA A 107 -10.53 -6.58 -10.87
N PHE A 108 -9.81 -6.08 -11.88
CA PHE A 108 -9.11 -6.92 -12.85
C PHE A 108 -7.95 -7.69 -12.23
N ILE A 109 -7.11 -7.02 -11.43
CA ILE A 109 -6.05 -7.65 -10.63
C ILE A 109 -6.68 -8.66 -9.67
N TRP A 110 -7.75 -8.30 -8.97
CA TRP A 110 -8.40 -9.19 -8.02
C TRP A 110 -8.94 -10.44 -8.71
N ARG A 111 -9.64 -10.32 -9.85
CA ARG A 111 -10.08 -11.48 -10.63
C ARG A 111 -8.91 -12.34 -11.10
N THR A 112 -7.91 -11.71 -11.72
CA THR A 112 -6.73 -12.42 -12.24
C THR A 112 -6.03 -13.16 -11.12
N LEU A 113 -5.80 -12.46 -10.01
CA LEU A 113 -5.20 -13.04 -8.84
C LEU A 113 -6.14 -14.00 -8.13
N THR A 114 -7.48 -13.98 -8.29
CA THR A 114 -8.47 -14.92 -7.67
C THR A 114 -8.74 -16.17 -8.46
N ARG A 115 -8.65 -16.08 -9.79
CA ARG A 115 -8.30 -17.25 -10.60
C ARG A 115 -7.05 -17.93 -10.02
N LEU A 116 -6.28 -17.18 -9.23
CA LEU A 116 -5.11 -17.62 -8.52
C LEU A 116 -5.16 -17.51 -6.95
N ARG A 117 -6.20 -16.93 -6.23
CA ARG A 117 -6.27 -16.33 -4.79
C ARG A 117 -7.18 -15.03 -4.47
N ALA A 118 -7.89 -14.87 -3.31
CA ALA A 118 -8.90 -13.79 -2.90
C ALA A 118 -8.39 -12.47 -2.13
N PRO A 119 -9.21 -11.48 -1.60
CA PRO A 119 -8.73 -10.08 -1.26
C PRO A 119 -9.04 -9.34 0.10
N ALA A 120 -8.39 -8.18 0.27
CA ALA A 120 -8.52 -7.06 1.25
C ALA A 120 -7.89 -5.73 0.73
N GLU A 121 -8.14 -4.57 1.37
CA GLU A 121 -7.75 -3.24 0.83
C GLU A 121 -7.45 -2.14 1.89
N ALA A 122 -6.42 -1.32 1.68
CA ALA A 122 -6.07 -0.17 2.53
C ALA A 122 -6.58 1.17 1.94
N VAL A 123 -7.19 2.02 2.78
CA VAL A 123 -7.83 3.27 2.33
C VAL A 123 -7.20 4.50 3.01
N ASP A 124 -6.72 5.46 2.21
CA ASP A 124 -6.29 6.78 2.71
C ASP A 124 -7.49 7.61 3.18
N MET A 125 -7.47 7.98 4.46
CA MET A 125 -8.56 8.66 5.12
C MET A 125 -8.51 10.18 4.94
N ARG A 126 -7.40 10.76 4.48
CA ARG A 126 -7.24 12.23 4.39
C ARG A 126 -8.35 12.91 3.61
N ARG A 127 -8.78 12.31 2.49
CA ARG A 127 -9.86 12.81 1.63
C ARG A 127 -11.27 12.61 2.21
N ARG A 128 -11.39 11.78 3.25
CA ARG A 128 -12.66 11.38 3.88
C ARG A 128 -12.90 12.10 5.22
N MET A 129 -11.87 12.72 5.81
CA MET A 129 -12.00 13.54 7.01
C MET A 129 -12.58 14.91 6.65
N HIS A 130 -13.72 15.30 7.24
CA HIS A 130 -14.41 16.56 6.95
C HIS A 130 -14.69 17.47 8.16
N SER A 131 -14.66 16.95 9.40
CA SER A 131 -15.08 17.73 10.58
C SER A 131 -14.17 17.58 11.81
N PRO A 132 -13.06 18.37 11.88
CA PRO A 132 -12.45 19.13 10.78
C PRO A 132 -11.68 18.27 9.78
N ARG A 133 -11.39 18.86 8.62
CA ARG A 133 -10.47 18.28 7.62
C ARG A 133 -9.07 18.13 8.20
N VAL A 134 -8.36 17.07 7.81
CA VAL A 134 -6.93 16.92 8.12
C VAL A 134 -6.09 17.59 7.04
N HIS A 135 -4.93 18.12 7.43
CA HIS A 135 -4.02 18.73 6.46
C HIS A 135 -3.51 17.64 5.49
N PRO A 136 -3.52 17.86 4.15
CA PRO A 136 -3.15 16.83 3.18
C PRO A 136 -1.69 16.36 3.31
N ARG A 137 -0.81 17.17 3.91
CA ARG A 137 0.61 16.84 4.16
C ARG A 137 0.90 16.36 5.60
N ILE A 138 -0.12 15.97 6.37
CA ILE A 138 0.08 15.45 7.73
C ILE A 138 1.07 14.27 7.74
N GLN A 139 2.10 14.36 8.58
CA GLN A 139 3.24 13.44 8.65
C GLN A 139 2.97 12.31 9.64
N HIS A 140 1.81 11.65 9.49
CA HIS A 140 1.34 10.58 10.36
C HIS A 140 0.45 9.56 9.62
N ASN A 141 0.16 8.43 10.27
CA ASN A 141 -0.78 7.44 9.74
C ASN A 141 -2.22 7.99 9.74
N VAL A 142 -2.79 8.16 8.55
CA VAL A 142 -4.20 8.55 8.35
C VAL A 142 -4.81 7.59 7.33
N MET A 143 -4.79 6.31 7.68
CA MET A 143 -5.21 5.19 6.85
C MET A 143 -6.16 4.30 7.66
N TYR A 144 -7.15 3.70 6.99
CA TYR A 144 -8.01 2.68 7.57
C TYR A 144 -8.13 1.50 6.60
N THR A 145 -7.92 0.28 7.09
CA THR A 145 -7.99 -0.93 6.26
C THR A 145 -9.42 -1.44 6.20
N ALA A 146 -9.97 -1.51 4.98
CA ALA A 146 -11.23 -2.16 4.71
C ALA A 146 -11.00 -3.67 4.56
N LEU A 147 -11.49 -4.44 5.53
CA LEU A 147 -11.46 -5.89 5.45
C LEU A 147 -12.81 -6.40 5.00
N SER A 148 -12.82 -7.30 4.01
CA SER A 148 -14.05 -7.93 3.49
C SER A 148 -14.85 -8.63 4.59
N ASN A 149 -14.19 -9.18 5.60
CA ASN A 149 -14.81 -9.90 6.72
C ASN A 149 -15.42 -9.01 7.81
N THR A 150 -15.10 -7.71 7.85
CA THR A 150 -15.67 -6.74 8.81
C THR A 150 -16.46 -5.62 8.13
N SER A 151 -16.43 -5.57 6.80
CA SER A 151 -17.21 -4.63 6.00
C SER A 151 -18.71 -4.91 6.08
N PRO A 152 -19.57 -3.87 6.07
CA PRO A 152 -21.01 -4.04 5.92
C PRO A 152 -21.44 -4.50 4.51
N VAL A 153 -20.52 -4.50 3.53
CA VAL A 153 -20.80 -4.94 2.16
C VAL A 153 -20.78 -6.48 2.11
N PRO A 154 -21.84 -7.14 1.60
CA PRO A 154 -21.89 -8.61 1.52
C PRO A 154 -20.71 -9.19 0.74
N GLN A 155 -19.98 -10.12 1.34
CA GLN A 155 -18.79 -10.73 0.75
C GLN A 155 -19.13 -11.50 -0.52
N LEU A 156 -18.30 -11.34 -1.56
CA LEU A 156 -18.36 -12.15 -2.77
C LEU A 156 -17.74 -13.53 -2.54
N THR A 157 -18.32 -14.56 -3.14
CA THR A 157 -17.73 -15.89 -3.18
C THR A 157 -16.58 -15.97 -4.18
N VAL A 158 -15.75 -17.02 -4.12
CA VAL A 158 -14.73 -17.28 -5.15
C VAL A 158 -15.38 -17.37 -6.54
N ASP A 159 -16.51 -18.07 -6.64
CA ASP A 159 -17.28 -18.21 -7.89
C ASP A 159 -17.72 -16.84 -8.46
N ASP A 160 -18.27 -15.96 -7.61
CA ASP A 160 -18.62 -14.59 -7.99
C ASP A 160 -17.43 -13.84 -8.59
N ILE A 161 -16.25 -13.96 -7.97
CA ILE A 161 -15.06 -13.21 -8.38
C ILE A 161 -14.57 -13.70 -9.75
N LEU A 162 -14.61 -15.01 -9.97
CA LEU A 162 -14.16 -15.65 -11.21
C LEU A 162 -15.10 -15.38 -12.38
N HIS A 163 -16.42 -15.40 -12.13
CA HIS A 163 -17.40 -15.54 -13.20
C HIS A 163 -18.36 -14.36 -13.36
N ALA A 164 -18.49 -13.47 -12.37
CA ALA A 164 -19.35 -12.29 -12.54
C ALA A 164 -18.78 -11.31 -13.60
N PRO A 165 -19.55 -10.32 -14.05
CA PRO A 165 -18.99 -9.20 -14.81
C PRO A 165 -17.94 -8.43 -14.00
N LEU A 166 -16.87 -7.92 -14.65
CA LEU A 166 -15.85 -7.11 -13.96
C LEU A 166 -16.46 -5.87 -13.28
N SER A 167 -17.54 -5.33 -13.83
CA SER A 167 -18.30 -4.23 -13.25
C SER A 167 -18.89 -4.55 -11.87
N LYS A 168 -19.28 -5.81 -11.60
CA LYS A 168 -19.72 -6.24 -10.26
C LYS A 168 -18.58 -6.14 -9.25
N LEU A 169 -17.37 -6.57 -9.63
CA LEU A 169 -16.19 -6.53 -8.77
C LEU A 169 -15.73 -5.08 -8.53
N ALA A 170 -15.70 -4.26 -9.58
CA ALA A 170 -15.34 -2.85 -9.46
C ALA A 170 -16.34 -2.09 -8.57
N SER A 171 -17.64 -2.36 -8.72
CA SER A 171 -18.68 -1.83 -7.84
C SER A 171 -18.52 -2.32 -6.40
N TYR A 172 -18.16 -3.59 -6.18
CA TYR A 172 -17.89 -4.11 -4.84
C TYR A 172 -16.71 -3.39 -4.17
N ILE A 173 -15.59 -3.20 -4.88
CA ILE A 173 -14.42 -2.45 -4.40
C ILE A 173 -14.79 -1.00 -4.07
N ARG A 174 -15.58 -0.35 -4.95
CA ARG A 174 -16.12 0.98 -4.69
C ARG A 174 -16.96 1.02 -3.41
N GLN A 175 -17.88 0.07 -3.24
CA GLN A 175 -18.73 0.00 -2.04
C GLN A 175 -17.87 -0.23 -0.79
N LEU A 176 -16.88 -1.11 -0.86
CA LEU A 176 -15.94 -1.40 0.21
C LEU A 176 -15.19 -0.12 0.64
N THR A 177 -14.59 0.59 -0.31
CA THR A 177 -13.84 1.84 -0.03
C THR A 177 -14.72 3.02 0.36
N ASN A 178 -15.99 3.05 -0.08
CA ASN A 178 -16.97 4.05 0.34
C ASN A 178 -17.52 3.78 1.76
N SER A 179 -17.50 2.52 2.22
CA SER A 179 -17.92 2.15 3.58
C SER A 179 -16.96 2.69 4.66
N VAL A 180 -15.74 3.05 4.24
CA VAL A 180 -14.72 3.64 5.09
C VAL A 180 -14.98 5.15 5.21
N THR A 181 -15.56 5.57 6.34
CA THR A 181 -15.91 6.98 6.60
C THR A 181 -15.20 7.53 7.84
N GLN A 182 -15.22 8.86 8.02
CA GLN A 182 -14.69 9.48 9.24
C GLN A 182 -15.41 8.93 10.49
N GLU A 183 -16.72 8.77 10.45
CA GLU A 183 -17.52 8.30 11.60
C GLU A 183 -17.14 6.87 12.00
N ASN A 184 -16.90 6.00 11.01
CA ASN A 184 -16.48 4.63 11.26
C ASN A 184 -15.04 4.58 11.82
N LEU A 185 -14.15 5.43 11.33
CA LEU A 185 -12.82 5.60 11.92
C LEU A 185 -12.91 6.14 13.35
N ASP A 186 -13.75 7.14 13.61
CA ASP A 186 -13.94 7.73 14.94
C ASP A 186 -14.37 6.67 15.96
N LYS A 187 -15.38 5.86 15.61
CA LYS A 187 -15.81 4.71 16.42
C LYS A 187 -14.71 3.68 16.63
N THR A 188 -13.91 3.43 15.60
CA THR A 188 -12.79 2.48 15.67
C THR A 188 -11.71 3.00 16.61
N LEU A 189 -11.38 4.29 16.55
CA LEU A 189 -10.43 4.92 17.45
C LEU A 189 -10.95 4.93 18.90
N ASP A 190 -12.25 5.11 19.12
CA ASP A 190 -12.86 4.99 20.45
C ASP A 190 -12.71 3.56 21.00
N MET A 191 -12.89 2.54 20.15
CA MET A 191 -12.62 1.14 20.51
C MET A 191 -11.13 0.89 20.80
N VAL A 192 -10.24 1.39 19.94
CA VAL A 192 -8.76 1.24 20.11
C VAL A 192 -8.30 1.87 21.43
N ALA A 193 -8.91 2.98 21.85
CA ALA A 193 -8.60 3.62 23.13
C ALA A 193 -8.84 2.69 24.32
N MET A 194 -9.87 1.84 24.24
CA MET A 194 -10.24 0.86 25.26
C MET A 194 -9.29 -0.35 25.33
N VAL A 195 -8.39 -0.54 24.36
CA VAL A 195 -7.48 -1.69 24.35
C VAL A 195 -6.19 -1.37 25.09
N ARG A 196 -5.86 -2.23 26.06
CA ARG A 196 -4.68 -2.11 26.94
C ARG A 196 -3.39 -2.21 26.13
N ASP A 197 -3.15 -3.37 25.53
CA ASP A 197 -2.04 -3.59 24.62
C ASP A 197 -2.48 -3.37 23.17
N LYS A 198 -2.17 -2.20 22.60
CA LYS A 198 -2.56 -1.85 21.23
C LYS A 198 -1.76 -2.62 20.17
N THR A 199 -0.68 -3.31 20.52
CA THR A 199 0.06 -4.15 19.56
C THR A 199 -0.75 -5.35 19.09
N SER A 200 -1.73 -5.79 19.90
CA SER A 200 -2.73 -6.79 19.55
C SER A 200 -3.62 -6.42 18.35
N LEU A 201 -3.73 -5.13 18.05
CA LEU A 201 -4.59 -4.60 16.97
C LEU A 201 -3.85 -4.51 15.63
N ASN A 202 -2.61 -5.02 15.56
CA ASN A 202 -1.82 -5.03 14.34
C ASN A 202 -2.52 -5.89 13.26
N ILE A 203 -2.80 -5.26 12.12
CA ILE A 203 -3.35 -5.94 10.95
C ILE A 203 -2.20 -6.54 10.16
N ARG A 204 -2.20 -7.88 10.08
CA ARG A 204 -1.21 -8.66 9.33
C ARG A 204 -1.88 -9.37 8.17
N ILE A 205 -1.56 -8.99 6.94
CA ILE A 205 -2.12 -9.69 5.78
C ILE A 205 -1.60 -11.13 5.70
N ASP A 206 -0.35 -11.36 6.09
CA ASP A 206 0.28 -12.68 6.12
C ASP A 206 -0.31 -13.61 7.18
N SER A 207 -1.24 -13.15 8.03
CA SER A 207 -2.00 -14.00 8.95
C SER A 207 -3.29 -14.56 8.34
N HIS A 208 -3.68 -14.09 7.15
CA HIS A 208 -4.85 -14.58 6.44
C HIS A 208 -4.45 -15.70 5.48
N PRO A 209 -5.39 -16.55 5.01
CA PRO A 209 -5.07 -17.59 4.04
C PRO A 209 -4.39 -17.01 2.78
N PRO A 210 -3.55 -17.78 2.05
CA PRO A 210 -2.82 -17.32 0.87
C PRO A 210 -3.69 -16.61 -0.17
N MET A 211 -4.97 -16.96 -0.19
CA MET A 211 -6.03 -16.30 -0.94
C MET A 211 -6.43 -14.94 -0.37
N SER A 212 -5.53 -14.15 0.20
CA SER A 212 -5.87 -12.82 0.71
C SER A 212 -4.88 -11.84 0.13
N ILE A 213 -5.36 -10.87 -0.63
CA ILE A 213 -4.56 -9.75 -1.14
C ILE A 213 -4.75 -8.52 -0.26
N LEU A 214 -3.77 -7.62 -0.20
CA LEU A 214 -3.91 -6.30 0.41
C LEU A 214 -3.39 -5.29 -0.59
N GLN A 215 -4.25 -4.42 -1.10
CA GLN A 215 -3.82 -3.33 -1.97
C GLN A 215 -3.56 -2.06 -1.16
N THR A 216 -2.40 -1.42 -1.39
CA THR A 216 -2.06 -0.11 -0.84
C THR A 216 -1.73 0.86 -1.97
N ASP A 217 -2.48 1.97 -2.02
CA ASP A 217 -2.38 2.97 -3.08
C ASP A 217 -1.38 4.08 -2.70
N HIS A 218 -0.22 4.09 -3.36
CA HIS A 218 0.82 5.09 -3.15
C HIS A 218 0.84 6.15 -4.27
N ARG A 219 -0.14 6.15 -5.20
CA ARG A 219 -0.10 7.04 -6.37
C ARG A 219 -0.07 8.51 -6.00
N ASP A 220 -0.70 8.89 -4.91
CA ASP A 220 -0.74 10.29 -4.48
C ASP A 220 0.53 10.76 -3.77
N ALA A 221 1.48 9.86 -3.48
CA ALA A 221 2.77 10.25 -2.92
C ALA A 221 3.55 11.19 -3.86
N ASN A 222 3.36 11.04 -5.18
CA ASN A 222 3.87 11.94 -6.23
C ASN A 222 5.35 12.36 -6.03
N ILE A 223 6.21 11.40 -5.70
CA ILE A 223 7.60 11.68 -5.30
C ILE A 223 8.42 12.27 -6.46
N VAL A 224 8.03 11.99 -7.70
CA VAL A 224 8.67 12.56 -8.90
C VAL A 224 8.56 14.08 -8.98
N SER A 225 7.59 14.70 -8.28
CA SER A 225 7.48 16.16 -8.19
C SER A 225 8.35 16.78 -7.10
N ALA A 226 8.97 15.99 -6.22
CA ALA A 226 9.81 16.46 -5.11
C ALA A 226 11.16 16.97 -5.63
N GLY A 227 11.21 18.21 -6.11
CA GLY A 227 12.45 18.83 -6.61
C GLY A 227 13.36 19.32 -5.50
N PHE A 228 14.53 18.70 -5.36
CA PHE A 228 15.53 19.03 -4.33
C PHE A 228 16.41 20.23 -4.70
N GLY A 229 16.20 20.83 -5.86
CA GLY A 229 16.98 21.96 -6.39
C GLY A 229 18.14 21.55 -7.28
N PHE A 230 18.75 20.40 -7.06
CA PHE A 230 19.78 19.83 -7.96
C PHE A 230 19.22 18.78 -8.92
N ALA A 231 18.13 18.10 -8.55
CA ALA A 231 17.47 17.08 -9.35
C ALA A 231 16.04 16.82 -8.88
N LYS A 232 15.31 16.00 -9.64
CA LYS A 232 14.03 15.40 -9.26
C LYS A 232 14.18 13.88 -9.26
N PRO A 233 13.50 13.15 -8.35
CA PRO A 233 13.44 11.69 -8.43
C PRO A 233 12.80 11.25 -9.75
N LEU A 234 13.35 10.20 -10.36
CA LEU A 234 12.77 9.58 -11.55
C LEU A 234 11.60 8.65 -11.19
N THR A 235 11.68 7.99 -10.04
CA THR A 235 10.65 7.06 -9.57
C THR A 235 10.75 6.87 -8.05
N TYR A 236 9.76 6.20 -7.48
CA TYR A 236 9.70 5.75 -6.10
C TYR A 236 9.50 4.24 -6.04
N ARG A 237 10.28 3.57 -5.18
CA ARG A 237 10.16 2.15 -4.86
C ARG A 237 10.14 1.91 -3.37
N HIS A 238 9.31 0.97 -2.95
CA HIS A 238 9.19 0.54 -1.57
C HIS A 238 10.13 -0.66 -1.37
N LEU A 239 11.32 -0.38 -0.82
CA LEU A 239 12.32 -1.40 -0.58
C LEU A 239 11.90 -2.29 0.60
N LEU A 240 11.88 -3.60 0.37
CA LEU A 240 11.44 -4.60 1.34
C LEU A 240 12.52 -5.67 1.50
N ASP A 241 12.95 -5.92 2.74
CA ASP A 241 13.79 -7.08 3.05
C ASP A 241 12.99 -8.39 3.05
N ARG A 242 11.67 -8.29 3.29
CA ARG A 242 10.75 -9.42 3.32
C ARG A 242 9.55 -9.11 2.45
N VAL A 243 9.30 -10.00 1.48
CA VAL A 243 8.10 -9.95 0.66
C VAL A 243 6.95 -10.49 1.49
N THR A 244 5.99 -9.64 1.83
CA THR A 244 4.79 -10.05 2.58
C THR A 244 3.76 -10.56 1.57
N GLU A 245 3.36 -11.82 1.71
CA GLU A 245 2.48 -12.47 0.75
C GLU A 245 1.11 -11.77 0.66
N GLY A 246 0.61 -11.62 -0.57
CA GLY A 246 -0.67 -10.96 -0.83
C GLY A 246 -0.61 -9.43 -0.91
N VAL A 247 0.49 -8.78 -0.53
CA VAL A 247 0.61 -7.32 -0.64
C VAL A 247 0.76 -6.88 -2.10
N ILE A 248 0.01 -5.86 -2.48
CA ILE A 248 0.11 -5.16 -3.76
C ILE A 248 0.32 -3.68 -3.48
N ILE A 249 1.44 -3.14 -3.94
CA ILE A 249 1.78 -1.72 -3.83
C ILE A 249 1.56 -1.06 -5.17
N ILE A 250 0.75 -0.01 -5.21
CA ILE A 250 0.46 0.74 -6.43
C ILE A 250 1.26 2.04 -6.39
N TYR A 251 2.33 2.10 -7.17
CA TYR A 251 3.21 3.25 -7.27
C TYR A 251 2.62 4.37 -8.15
N PRO A 252 3.03 5.64 -7.91
CA PRO A 252 2.73 6.75 -8.81
C PRO A 252 3.32 6.49 -10.21
N SER A 253 2.74 7.17 -11.20
CA SER A 253 3.37 7.26 -12.53
C SER A 253 4.76 7.89 -12.40
N ARG A 254 5.70 7.41 -13.23
CA ARG A 254 7.03 8.03 -13.34
C ARG A 254 6.98 9.38 -14.06
N ASN A 255 5.94 9.60 -14.87
CA ASN A 255 5.77 10.82 -15.65
C ASN A 255 4.33 11.34 -15.57
N ASN A 256 4.19 12.52 -14.96
CA ASN A 256 2.90 13.18 -14.80
C ASN A 256 2.51 14.07 -16.00
N ASP A 257 3.30 14.09 -17.07
CA ASP A 257 2.94 14.77 -18.31
C ASP A 257 1.58 14.24 -18.80
N PRO A 258 0.57 15.12 -19.02
CA PRO A 258 -0.72 14.73 -19.56
C PRO A 258 -0.64 13.96 -20.88
N ASP A 259 0.34 14.30 -21.72
CA ASP A 259 0.52 13.70 -23.06
C ASP A 259 1.30 12.37 -23.01
N SER A 260 1.90 12.04 -21.87
CA SER A 260 2.59 10.76 -21.69
C SER A 260 1.61 9.64 -21.37
N ASP A 261 1.82 8.47 -21.99
CA ASP A 261 1.06 7.25 -21.69
C ASP A 261 1.54 6.51 -20.42
N GLU A 262 2.54 7.03 -19.70
CA GLU A 262 3.06 6.41 -18.48
C GLU A 262 2.00 6.43 -17.37
N GLY A 263 1.54 5.25 -16.97
CA GLY A 263 0.57 5.10 -15.88
C GLY A 263 1.23 4.55 -14.60
N PRO A 264 0.43 4.04 -13.65
CA PRO A 264 0.95 3.52 -12.40
C PRO A 264 1.76 2.24 -12.61
N GLU A 265 2.63 1.96 -11.65
CA GLU A 265 3.35 0.70 -11.56
C GLU A 265 2.90 -0.08 -10.33
N PHE A 266 3.03 -1.41 -10.36
CA PHE A 266 2.49 -2.31 -9.36
C PHE A 266 3.59 -3.24 -8.89
N SER A 267 3.87 -3.26 -7.60
CA SER A 267 4.63 -4.34 -6.96
C SER A 267 3.63 -5.36 -6.45
N ILE A 268 3.58 -6.54 -7.06
CA ILE A 268 2.68 -7.62 -6.68
C ILE A 268 3.48 -8.71 -5.97
N ALA A 269 3.31 -8.83 -4.65
CA ALA A 269 3.88 -9.93 -3.88
C ALA A 269 3.17 -11.24 -4.27
N TYR A 270 3.93 -12.14 -4.88
CA TYR A 270 3.40 -13.34 -5.49
C TYR A 270 4.27 -14.56 -5.21
N GLU A 271 3.66 -15.74 -5.11
CA GLU A 271 4.42 -16.97 -4.86
C GLU A 271 5.41 -17.25 -5.99
N LYS A 272 6.69 -17.40 -5.62
CA LYS A 272 7.79 -17.56 -6.57
C LYS A 272 7.57 -18.68 -7.59
N HIS A 273 7.02 -19.80 -7.14
CA HIS A 273 6.78 -20.97 -8.01
C HIS A 273 5.68 -20.75 -9.07
N ARG A 274 4.86 -19.70 -8.95
CA ARG A 274 3.82 -19.34 -9.92
C ARG A 274 4.12 -18.03 -10.66
N ALA A 275 5.28 -17.41 -10.40
CA ALA A 275 5.60 -16.11 -10.98
C ALA A 275 5.50 -16.11 -12.51
N GLU A 276 6.01 -17.17 -13.14
CA GLU A 276 5.92 -17.36 -14.60
C GLU A 276 4.47 -17.47 -15.09
N ASP A 277 3.56 -18.07 -14.32
CA ASP A 277 2.15 -18.17 -14.72
C ASP A 277 1.53 -16.77 -14.85
N LEU A 278 1.84 -15.86 -13.91
CA LEU A 278 1.33 -14.48 -13.95
C LEU A 278 2.06 -13.64 -15.00
N ILE A 279 3.39 -13.79 -15.13
CA ILE A 279 4.20 -13.08 -16.12
C ILE A 279 3.75 -13.42 -17.54
N ASN A 280 3.36 -14.68 -17.79
CA ASN A 280 2.96 -15.16 -19.11
C ASN A 280 1.44 -15.19 -19.30
N ASP A 281 0.65 -14.63 -18.37
CA ASP A 281 -0.79 -14.67 -18.45
C ASP A 281 -1.32 -13.78 -19.58
N ALA A 282 -1.89 -14.41 -20.61
CA ALA A 282 -2.31 -13.72 -21.82
C ALA A 282 -3.47 -12.74 -21.60
N GLU A 283 -4.29 -12.91 -20.56
CA GLU A 283 -5.34 -11.95 -20.22
C GLU A 283 -4.75 -10.75 -19.49
N PHE A 284 -3.91 -11.00 -18.48
CA PHE A 284 -3.23 -9.96 -17.71
C PHE A 284 -2.36 -9.05 -18.58
N ASN A 285 -1.59 -9.66 -19.50
CA ASN A 285 -0.65 -8.97 -20.38
C ASN A 285 -1.33 -8.11 -21.46
N LYS A 286 -2.65 -8.19 -21.65
CA LYS A 286 -3.38 -7.24 -22.50
C LYS A 286 -3.35 -5.82 -21.95
N SER A 287 -3.21 -5.69 -20.63
CA SER A 287 -3.26 -4.41 -19.93
C SER A 287 -1.97 -4.11 -19.17
N PHE A 288 -1.29 -5.12 -18.63
CA PHE A 288 -0.11 -4.94 -17.79
C PHE A 288 1.17 -5.36 -18.51
N GLU A 289 2.21 -4.54 -18.36
CA GLU A 289 3.55 -4.78 -18.90
C GLU A 289 4.47 -5.23 -17.77
N TYR A 290 5.09 -6.40 -17.90
CA TYR A 290 6.09 -6.85 -16.94
C TYR A 290 7.36 -6.00 -17.03
N ARG A 291 7.84 -5.50 -15.88
CA ARG A 291 9.03 -4.64 -15.77
C ARG A 291 10.13 -5.23 -14.88
N GLY A 292 10.02 -6.50 -14.47
CA GLY A 292 11.05 -7.21 -13.71
C GLY A 292 10.64 -7.58 -12.28
N VAL A 293 11.63 -7.97 -11.48
CA VAL A 293 11.44 -8.29 -10.06
C VAL A 293 11.74 -7.04 -9.23
N ASP A 294 10.78 -6.60 -8.42
CA ASP A 294 10.91 -5.44 -7.53
C ASP A 294 11.64 -5.81 -6.23
N ALA A 295 11.38 -7.01 -5.69
CA ALA A 295 12.05 -7.53 -4.49
C ALA A 295 12.04 -9.07 -4.42
N GLU A 296 13.06 -9.62 -3.77
CA GLU A 296 13.18 -11.05 -3.42
C GLU A 296 13.12 -11.19 -1.89
N ASP A 297 12.46 -12.22 -1.37
CA ASP A 297 12.39 -12.45 0.07
C ASP A 297 13.76 -12.84 0.64
N ALA A 298 14.37 -11.95 1.45
CA ALA A 298 15.67 -12.19 2.07
C ALA A 298 15.60 -13.15 3.27
N GLY A 299 14.41 -13.53 3.73
CA GLY A 299 14.17 -14.38 4.90
C GLY A 299 14.83 -15.76 4.87
N LYS A 300 15.27 -16.24 3.68
CA LYS A 300 16.03 -17.49 3.54
C LYS A 300 17.47 -17.34 3.03
N MET A 301 17.90 -16.17 2.57
CA MET A 301 19.32 -15.96 2.22
C MET A 301 20.24 -15.91 3.47
N ARG A 302 19.68 -15.70 4.67
CA ARG A 302 20.41 -15.80 5.94
C ARG A 302 20.62 -17.23 6.44
N ALA A 303 20.16 -18.25 5.71
CA ALA A 303 20.61 -19.62 5.91
C ALA A 303 21.91 -19.91 5.13
N LEU A 304 22.88 -18.99 5.17
CA LEU A 304 24.26 -19.33 4.83
C LEU A 304 24.77 -20.26 5.95
N PRO A 305 25.46 -21.38 5.62
CA PRO A 305 26.03 -22.25 6.64
C PRO A 305 26.92 -21.44 7.57
N LYS A 306 26.80 -21.63 8.89
CA LYS A 306 27.64 -21.01 9.93
C LYS A 306 29.15 -21.26 9.79
N ASN A 307 29.60 -21.93 8.72
CA ASN A 307 30.98 -22.38 8.52
C ASN A 307 31.86 -21.45 7.67
N LEU A 308 31.37 -20.27 7.24
CA LEU A 308 32.20 -19.30 6.50
C LEU A 308 32.67 -18.09 7.34
N ALA A 309 32.34 -18.05 8.64
CA ALA A 309 32.88 -17.03 9.56
C ALA A 309 34.29 -17.32 10.10
N LYS A 310 35.00 -18.32 9.54
CA LYS A 310 36.40 -18.64 9.88
C LYS A 310 37.28 -18.69 8.64
N ALA A 311 37.52 -17.54 8.00
CA ALA A 311 38.70 -17.34 7.14
C ALA A 311 38.86 -15.86 6.77
N ILE A 312 39.22 -15.02 7.74
CA ILE A 312 39.99 -13.80 7.43
C ILE A 312 41.16 -13.78 8.43
N PRO A 313 42.40 -14.07 8.00
CA PRO A 313 43.55 -13.86 8.85
C PRO A 313 43.77 -12.35 9.01
N VAL A 314 43.88 -11.92 10.26
CA VAL A 314 44.39 -10.61 10.64
C VAL A 314 45.84 -10.54 10.17
N ALA A 315 46.10 -9.83 9.07
CA ALA A 315 47.44 -9.36 8.75
C ALA A 315 47.63 -8.02 9.46
N ALA A 316 48.45 -8.07 10.51
CA ALA A 316 49.02 -6.89 11.14
C ALA A 316 49.86 -6.09 10.14
N ALA A 317 49.75 -4.77 10.19
CA ALA A 317 50.80 -3.88 9.73
C ALA A 317 50.82 -2.65 10.65
N SER A 318 51.73 -2.72 11.62
CA SER A 318 52.34 -1.57 12.27
C SER A 318 53.39 -0.97 11.31
N THR A 319 53.21 0.29 10.93
CA THR A 319 54.16 1.44 10.99
C THR A 319 53.51 2.61 10.26
#